data_AF-R1FJ71-F1
#
_entry.id   AF-R1FJ71-F1
#
_cell.length_a   1.000
_cell.length_b   1.000
_cell.length_c   1.000
_cell.angle_alpha   90.00
_cell.angle_beta   90.00
_cell.angle_gamma   90.00
#
_symmetry.space_group_name_H-M   'P 1'
#
loop_
_entity.id
_entity.type
_entity.pdbx_description
1 polymer ?
#
loop_
_entity_poly.entity_id
_entity_poly.type
_entity_poly.pdbx_seq_one_letter_code
_entity_poly.pdbx_strand_id
1 'polypeptide(L)'
;MFSVAELQLVLGGSDAPLNVADWRQHATYSGGYHADSPPVRWFWQAADTSRLPTSATCMNLLKLPPYGSLEALRDKFTYAIEAGAGFELT
;
A
#
# COMPACT_ATOMS: atom_id res chain seq x y z
N MET A 1 -1.76 3.25 33.33
CA MET A 1 -0.57 2.42 33.05
C MET A 1 -1.03 1.30 32.13
N PHE A 2 -0.33 1.05 31.02
CA PHE A 2 -0.70 0.00 30.09
C PHE A 2 -0.41 -1.39 30.67
N SER A 3 -1.28 -2.35 30.40
CA SER A 3 -0.99 -3.77 30.50
C SER A 3 0.01 -4.22 29.42
N VAL A 4 0.56 -5.43 29.55
CA VAL A 4 1.46 -6.01 28.54
C VAL A 4 0.77 -6.11 27.17
N ALA A 5 -0.51 -6.47 27.13
CA ALA A 5 -1.28 -6.57 25.90
C ALA A 5 -1.49 -5.20 25.23
N GLU A 6 -1.83 -4.16 26.00
CA GLU A 6 -1.97 -2.79 25.47
C GLU A 6 -0.61 -2.22 25.02
N LEU A 7 0.49 -2.53 25.72
CA LEU A 7 1.83 -2.12 25.31
C LEU A 7 2.25 -2.82 24.01
N GLN A 8 1.95 -4.10 23.85
CA GLN A 8 2.18 -4.83 22.60
C GLN A 8 1.35 -4.24 21.45
N LEU A 9 0.09 -3.88 21.69
CA LEU A 9 -0.76 -3.19 20.72
C LEU A 9 -0.18 -1.83 20.28
N VAL A 10 0.35 -1.04 21.22
CA VAL A 10 0.94 0.28 20.95
C VAL A 10 2.25 0.17 20.17
N LEU A 11 3.07 -0.86 20.42
CA LEU A 11 4.39 -1.02 19.80
C LEU A 11 4.35 -1.80 18.47
N GLY A 12 3.56 -2.87 18.40
CA GLY A 12 3.47 -3.77 17.24
C GLY A 12 2.28 -3.49 16.31
N GLY A 13 1.33 -2.65 16.72
CA GLY A 13 0.05 -2.51 16.05
C GLY A 13 -0.93 -3.63 16.42
N SER A 14 -2.00 -3.77 15.64
CA SER A 14 -3.07 -4.74 15.90
C SER A 14 -3.09 -5.85 14.86
N ASP A 15 -3.27 -7.09 15.32
CA ASP A 15 -3.58 -8.25 14.46
C ASP A 15 -5.05 -8.24 13.95
N ALA A 16 -5.82 -7.19 14.24
CA ALA A 16 -7.17 -7.02 13.73
C ALA A 16 -7.17 -6.88 12.19
N PRO A 17 -8.20 -7.38 11.49
CA PRO A 17 -8.29 -7.27 10.04
C PRO A 17 -8.19 -5.81 9.55
N LEU A 18 -7.34 -5.58 8.55
CA LEU A 18 -7.13 -4.25 7.95
C LEU A 18 -8.46 -3.68 7.41
N ASN A 19 -8.88 -2.54 7.94
CA ASN A 19 -10.04 -1.82 7.44
C ASN A 19 -9.69 -1.01 6.19
N VAL A 20 -9.93 -1.61 5.02
CA VAL A 20 -9.67 -0.98 3.70
C VAL A 20 -10.44 0.34 3.51
N ALA A 21 -11.64 0.46 4.09
CA ALA A 21 -12.43 1.70 3.98
C ALA A 21 -11.81 2.84 4.80
N ASP A 22 -11.34 2.55 6.01
CA ASP A 22 -10.63 3.50 6.87
C ASP A 22 -9.29 3.93 6.24
N TRP A 23 -8.50 2.97 5.75
CA TRP A 23 -7.24 3.25 5.05
C TRP A 23 -7.47 4.17 3.83
N ARG A 24 -8.51 3.91 3.03
CA ARG A 24 -8.85 4.74 1.87
C ARG A 24 -9.29 6.16 2.23
N GLN A 25 -9.96 6.34 3.37
CA GLN A 25 -10.38 7.68 3.85
C GLN A 25 -9.20 8.52 4.34
N HIS A 26 -8.16 7.89 4.90
CA HIS A 26 -6.98 8.57 5.44
C HIS A 26 -5.77 8.60 4.49
N ALA A 27 -5.86 7.99 3.30
CA ALA A 27 -4.80 8.00 2.30
C ALA A 27 -4.61 9.39 1.68
N THR A 28 -3.40 9.95 1.81
CA THR A 28 -3.01 11.21 1.17
C THR A 28 -2.46 10.95 -0.24
N TYR A 29 -2.91 11.71 -1.22
CA TYR A 29 -2.44 11.62 -2.61
C TYR A 29 -1.48 12.77 -2.95
N SER A 30 -0.46 12.50 -3.76
CA SER A 30 0.56 13.47 -4.15
C SER A 30 1.08 13.18 -5.57
N GLY A 31 1.94 14.05 -6.11
CA GLY A 31 2.52 13.85 -7.45
C GLY A 31 1.53 13.96 -8.61
N GLY A 32 0.41 14.67 -8.41
CA GLY A 32 -0.67 14.82 -9.40
C GLY A 32 -1.80 13.80 -9.26
N TYR A 33 -1.67 12.80 -8.38
CA TYR A 33 -2.75 11.86 -8.08
C TYR A 33 -3.82 12.46 -7.16
N HIS A 34 -5.06 12.01 -7.35
CA HIS A 34 -6.25 12.30 -6.54
C HIS A 34 -7.14 11.04 -6.46
N ALA A 35 -8.15 11.03 -5.59
CA ALA A 35 -8.98 9.85 -5.33
C ALA A 35 -9.64 9.24 -6.59
N ASP A 36 -9.97 10.09 -7.57
CA ASP A 36 -10.59 9.70 -8.84
C ASP A 36 -9.60 9.38 -9.97
N SER A 37 -8.29 9.59 -9.77
CA SER A 37 -7.28 9.26 -10.78
C SER A 37 -7.37 7.77 -11.14
N PRO A 38 -7.31 7.38 -12.43
CA PRO A 38 -7.45 5.97 -12.81
C PRO A 38 -6.50 5.02 -12.05
N PRO A 39 -5.20 5.31 -11.87
CA PRO A 39 -4.30 4.45 -11.08
C PRO A 39 -4.68 4.33 -9.60
N VAL A 40 -5.25 5.37 -8.99
CA VAL A 40 -5.73 5.35 -7.60
C VAL A 40 -7.03 4.54 -7.49
N ARG A 41 -7.95 4.69 -8.45
CA ARG A 41 -9.15 3.87 -8.52
C ARG A 41 -8.81 2.40 -8.70
N TRP A 42 -7.85 2.09 -9.57
CA TRP A 42 -7.39 0.73 -9.79
C TRP A 42 -6.64 0.15 -8.59
N PHE A 43 -5.96 0.97 -7.79
CA PHE A 43 -5.27 0.53 -6.57
C PHE A 43 -6.23 -0.05 -5.55
N TRP A 44 -7.39 0.59 -5.42
CA TRP A 44 -8.49 0.08 -4.61
C TRP A 44 -9.32 -1.02 -5.34
N GLN A 45 -8.86 -1.56 -6.49
CA GLN A 45 -9.63 -2.48 -7.34
C GLN A 45 -8.88 -3.77 -7.84
N ALA A 46 -7.82 -3.77 -8.68
CA ALA A 46 -7.27 -5.03 -9.31
C ALA A 46 -5.96 -4.98 -10.18
N ALA A 47 -5.57 -6.18 -10.71
CA ALA A 47 -4.47 -6.80 -11.57
C ALA A 47 -3.52 -5.93 -12.46
N ASP A 48 -2.34 -6.40 -13.01
CA ASP A 48 -0.92 -5.90 -13.39
C ASP A 48 -0.40 -5.20 -14.72
N THR A 49 0.43 -4.11 -14.69
CA THR A 49 1.37 -3.72 -15.80
C THR A 49 2.81 -3.45 -15.38
N SER A 50 3.74 -4.14 -16.05
CA SER A 50 5.16 -3.87 -16.40
C SER A 50 6.15 -3.24 -15.39
N ARG A 51 5.77 -2.33 -14.49
CA ARG A 51 6.65 -1.79 -13.44
C ARG A 51 6.08 -2.07 -12.05
N LEU A 52 6.89 -2.62 -11.17
CA LEU A 52 6.48 -2.89 -9.79
C LEU A 52 6.18 -1.58 -9.05
N PRO A 53 5.13 -1.54 -8.21
CA PRO A 53 4.96 -0.47 -7.25
C PRO A 53 6.08 -0.57 -6.21
N THR A 54 6.61 0.57 -5.77
CA THR A 54 7.67 0.61 -4.75
C THR A 54 7.18 1.32 -3.50
N SER A 55 7.61 0.85 -2.32
CA SER A 55 7.26 1.45 -1.04
C SER A 55 8.48 2.10 -0.38
N ALA A 56 8.27 3.26 0.22
CA ALA A 56 9.21 3.85 1.17
C ALA A 56 8.60 3.71 2.58
N THR A 57 8.95 2.61 3.24
CA THR A 57 8.37 2.17 4.53
C THR A 57 8.44 3.24 5.60
N CYS A 58 9.59 3.91 5.75
CA CYS A 58 9.79 5.00 6.71
C CYS A 58 8.86 6.22 6.53
N MET A 59 8.19 6.34 5.37
CA MET A 59 7.29 7.44 5.03
C MET A 59 5.85 6.98 4.79
N ASN A 60 5.53 5.69 5.01
CA ASN A 60 4.24 5.07 4.66
C ASN A 60 3.80 5.36 3.21
N LEU A 61 4.77 5.56 2.30
CA LEU A 61 4.52 6.02 0.94
C LEU A 61 4.57 4.85 -0.05
N LEU A 62 3.48 4.63 -0.78
CA LEU A 62 3.43 3.71 -1.91
C LEU A 62 3.48 4.50 -3.22
N LYS A 63 4.47 4.22 -4.06
CA LYS A 63 4.66 4.87 -5.36
C LYS A 63 4.09 4.00 -6.47
N LEU A 64 3.04 4.51 -7.12
CA LEU A 64 2.40 3.87 -8.26
C LEU A 64 2.89 4.47 -9.59
N PRO A 65 3.49 3.66 -10.48
CA PRO A 65 3.58 3.93 -11.91
C PRO A 65 2.24 4.36 -12.56
N PRO A 66 2.27 5.07 -13.70
CA PRO A 66 1.08 5.34 -14.50
C PRO A 66 0.73 4.08 -15.29
N TYR A 67 -0.06 3.24 -14.64
CA TYR A 67 -0.55 1.98 -15.19
C TYR A 67 -1.56 2.19 -16.35
N GLY A 68 -1.80 1.16 -17.17
CA GLY A 68 -2.65 1.28 -18.37
C GLY A 68 -4.12 0.87 -18.21
N SER A 69 -4.45 0.05 -17.20
CA SER A 69 -5.75 -0.58 -17.00
C SER A 69 -5.89 -1.15 -15.58
N LEU A 70 -7.05 -1.71 -15.29
CA LEU A 70 -7.38 -2.42 -14.04
C LEU A 70 -6.90 -3.88 -14.02
N GLU A 71 -6.58 -4.44 -15.19
CA GLU A 71 -5.70 -5.59 -15.30
C GLU A 71 -4.23 -5.12 -15.40
N ALA A 72 -3.96 -3.82 -15.12
CA ALA A 72 -2.67 -3.17 -15.24
C ALA A 72 -1.97 -2.59 -13.95
N LEU A 73 -2.42 -2.83 -12.73
CA LEU A 73 -1.78 -2.59 -11.43
C LEU A 73 -1.60 -3.82 -10.51
N ARG A 74 -2.66 -4.50 -10.00
CA ARG A 74 -2.48 -5.40 -8.85
C ARG A 74 -1.54 -6.57 -9.07
N ASP A 75 -1.41 -7.30 -10.17
CA ASP A 75 -0.54 -8.50 -10.07
C ASP A 75 0.95 -8.14 -10.14
N LYS A 76 1.28 -6.87 -10.46
CA LYS A 76 2.55 -6.21 -10.11
C LYS A 76 2.59 -5.81 -8.63
N PHE A 77 1.47 -5.44 -8.03
CA PHE A 77 1.32 -5.24 -6.57
C PHE A 77 1.41 -6.55 -5.77
N THR A 78 0.64 -7.59 -6.10
CA THR A 78 0.73 -8.97 -5.62
C THR A 78 2.14 -9.51 -5.82
N TYR A 79 2.73 -9.40 -7.02
CA TYR A 79 4.15 -9.76 -7.18
C TYR A 79 5.06 -8.93 -6.27
N ALA A 80 4.88 -7.61 -6.12
CA ALA A 80 5.73 -6.81 -5.24
C ALA A 80 5.58 -7.18 -3.75
N ILE A 81 4.40 -7.64 -3.32
CA ILE A 81 4.14 -8.15 -1.97
C ILE A 81 4.74 -9.55 -1.79
N GLU A 82 4.47 -10.46 -2.71
CA GLU A 82 4.88 -11.87 -2.65
C GLU A 82 6.37 -12.09 -2.92
N ALA A 83 6.99 -11.24 -3.76
CA ALA A 83 8.43 -11.26 -4.02
C ALA A 83 9.25 -10.87 -2.78
N GLY A 84 8.62 -10.34 -1.72
CA GLY A 84 9.22 -10.21 -0.40
C GLY A 84 10.52 -9.40 -0.39
N ALA A 85 10.63 -8.38 -1.24
CA ALA A 85 11.81 -7.52 -1.39
C ALA A 85 11.99 -6.59 -0.17
N GLY A 86 12.24 -7.18 0.99
CA GLY A 86 12.66 -6.48 2.19
C GLY A 86 14.12 -6.08 2.09
N PHE A 87 14.38 -4.77 2.25
CA PHE A 87 15.72 -4.18 2.29
C PHE A 87 16.67 -4.61 1.16
N GLU A 88 16.52 -4.01 -0.02
CA GLU A 88 17.72 -3.74 -0.85
C GLU A 88 18.63 -2.77 -0.08
N LEU A 89 19.54 -3.34 0.72
CA LEU A 89 20.70 -2.63 1.24
C LEU A 89 21.68 -2.37 0.08
N THR A 90 21.65 -1.15 -0.44
CA THR A 90 22.81 -0.51 -1.06
C THR A 90 23.57 0.30 -0.02
#